data_AF-A0A379SLR0-F1
#
_entry.id   AF-A0A379SLR0-F1
#
_cell.length_a   1.000
_cell.length_b   1.000
_cell.length_c   1.000
_cell.angle_alpha   90.00
_cell.angle_beta   90.00
_cell.angle_gamma   90.00
#
_symmetry.space_group_name_H-M   'P 1'
#
loop_
_entity.id
_entity.type
_entity.pdbx_description
1 polymer ?
#
loop_
_entity_poly.entity_id
_entity_poly.type
_entity_poly.pdbx_seq_one_letter_code
_entity_poly.pdbx_strand_id
1 'polypeptide(L)'
;METKEKIALGTKQDFWMALPKAEIPHIKAKYVLDKKDLEAPIAAHQRVGEIELYDRDKLIAQWPLVTLESVGKGGMFSRLSDYFQHKA
;
A
#
# COMPACT_ATOMS: atom_id res chain seq x y z
N MET A 1 4.42 18.84 -10.84
CA MET A 1 5.04 17.97 -9.80
C MET A 1 3.92 17.20 -9.15
N GLU A 2 3.87 15.89 -9.36
CA GLU A 2 2.77 15.04 -8.90
C GLU A 2 2.99 14.70 -7.41
N THR A 3 2.44 15.52 -6.52
CA THR A 3 2.12 15.05 -5.17
C THR A 3 1.04 13.99 -5.32
N LYS A 4 1.43 12.73 -5.46
CA LYS A 4 0.45 11.63 -5.46
C LYS A 4 -0.14 11.54 -4.06
N GLU A 5 -1.31 12.14 -3.88
CA GLU A 5 -2.11 12.03 -2.64
C GLU A 5 -2.56 10.59 -2.36
N LYS A 6 -2.49 9.72 -3.38
CA LYS A 6 -2.88 8.31 -3.31
C LYS A 6 -1.70 7.45 -3.73
N ILE A 7 -1.36 6.46 -2.90
CA ILE A 7 -0.31 5.48 -3.18
C ILE A 7 -0.92 4.13 -3.53
N ALA A 8 -0.32 3.43 -4.50
CA ALA A 8 -0.74 2.09 -4.87
C ALA A 8 -0.22 1.07 -3.86
N LEU A 9 -1.14 0.36 -3.21
CA LEU A 9 -0.86 -0.74 -2.30
C LEU A 9 -1.29 -2.05 -2.96
N GLY A 10 -0.56 -3.12 -2.70
CA GLY A 10 -0.85 -4.44 -3.24
C GLY A 10 0.03 -5.50 -2.62
N THR A 11 0.08 -6.67 -3.23
CA THR A 11 0.98 -7.74 -2.83
C THR A 11 2.27 -7.67 -3.64
N LYS A 12 3.39 -8.08 -3.04
CA LYS A 12 4.67 -8.15 -3.76
C LYS A 12 4.66 -9.21 -4.87
N GLN A 13 3.84 -10.24 -4.67
CA GLN A 13 3.71 -11.40 -5.54
C GLN A 13 2.24 -11.75 -5.70
N ASP A 14 1.92 -12.47 -6.77
CA ASP A 14 0.58 -12.95 -7.01
C ASP A 14 0.26 -14.11 -6.07
N PHE A 15 -0.92 -14.07 -5.46
CA PHE A 15 -1.43 -15.13 -4.60
C PHE A 15 -2.70 -15.72 -5.20
N TRP A 16 -2.72 -17.04 -5.32
CA TRP A 16 -3.84 -17.80 -5.86
C TRP A 16 -4.30 -18.80 -4.81
N MET A 17 -5.63 -18.92 -4.64
CA MET A 17 -6.22 -19.85 -3.68
C MET A 17 -7.43 -20.53 -4.29
N ALA A 18 -7.53 -21.85 -4.09
CA ALA A 18 -8.71 -22.62 -4.46
C ALA A 18 -9.76 -22.49 -3.35
N LEU A 19 -10.94 -22.00 -3.71
CA LEU A 19 -12.08 -21.86 -2.81
C LEU A 19 -13.27 -22.68 -3.32
N PRO A 20 -14.04 -23.33 -2.42
CA PRO A 20 -15.30 -23.93 -2.78
C PRO A 20 -16.26 -22.88 -3.36
N LYS A 21 -16.94 -23.21 -4.47
CA LYS A 21 -17.88 -22.29 -5.13
C LYS A 21 -18.98 -21.79 -4.19
N ALA A 22 -19.39 -22.63 -3.23
CA ALA A 22 -20.41 -22.28 -2.23
C ALA A 22 -19.93 -21.21 -1.23
N GLU A 23 -18.62 -21.09 -1.01
CA GLU A 23 -18.05 -20.15 -0.05
C GLU A 23 -17.79 -18.77 -0.67
N ILE A 24 -17.59 -18.68 -1.99
CA ILE A 24 -17.30 -17.42 -2.70
C ILE A 24 -18.24 -16.25 -2.30
N PRO A 25 -19.58 -16.42 -2.21
CA PRO A 25 -20.48 -15.33 -1.81
C PRO A 25 -20.32 -14.89 -0.35
N HIS A 26 -19.72 -15.73 0.49
CA HIS A 26 -19.51 -15.49 1.92
C HIS A 26 -18.11 -14.93 2.22
N ILE A 27 -17.21 -14.99 1.24
CA ILE A 27 -15.85 -14.48 1.37
C ILE A 27 -15.86 -12.94 1.38
N LYS A 28 -15.17 -12.37 2.37
CA LYS A 28 -14.93 -10.94 2.52
C LYS A 28 -13.44 -10.66 2.65
N ALA A 29 -12.93 -9.74 1.85
CA ALA A 29 -11.57 -9.21 2.00
C ALA A 29 -11.60 -7.96 2.89
N LYS A 30 -10.73 -7.92 3.89
CA LYS A 30 -10.46 -6.75 4.74
C LYS A 30 -9.02 -6.32 4.55
N TYR A 31 -8.82 -5.00 4.48
CA TYR A 31 -7.49 -4.40 4.43
C TYR A 31 -7.21 -3.76 5.78
N VAL A 32 -6.19 -4.25 6.47
CA VAL A 32 -5.76 -3.75 7.77
C VAL A 32 -4.45 -3.02 7.57
N LEU A 33 -4.41 -1.73 7.89
CA LEU A 33 -3.17 -0.94 7.86
C LEU A 33 -2.53 -0.95 9.25
N ASP A 34 -1.22 -1.17 9.31
CA ASP A 34 -0.46 -1.14 10.57
C ASP A 34 -0.46 0.27 11.19
N LYS A 35 -0.53 1.28 10.33
CA LYS A 35 -0.60 2.70 10.71
C LYS A 35 -1.82 3.33 10.07
N LYS A 36 -2.53 4.17 10.83
CA LYS A 36 -3.67 4.95 10.33
C LYS A 36 -3.25 5.94 9.24
N ASP A 37 -2.05 6.49 9.37
CA ASP A 37 -1.49 7.48 8.47
C ASP A 37 -0.24 6.93 7.78
N LEU A 38 -0.22 7.08 6.46
CA LEU A 38 0.91 6.72 5.61
C LEU A 38 1.76 7.97 5.37
N GLU A 39 2.78 8.15 6.21
CA GLU A 39 3.70 9.28 6.09
C GLU A 39 4.84 8.98 5.11
N ALA A 40 5.07 9.92 4.17
CA ALA A 40 6.27 9.90 3.34
C ALA A 40 7.53 10.15 4.18
N PRO A 41 8.71 9.58 3.81
CA PRO A 41 8.98 8.79 2.62
C PRO A 41 8.57 7.32 2.81
N ILE A 42 7.92 6.75 1.80
CA ILE A 42 7.53 5.35 1.77
C ILE A 42 8.34 4.66 0.69
N ALA A 43 9.15 3.68 1.07
CA ALA A 43 9.93 2.91 0.12
C ALA A 43 9.02 1.97 -0.67
N ALA A 44 9.42 1.59 -1.89
CA ALA A 44 8.74 0.51 -2.62
C ALA A 44 8.90 -0.83 -1.87
N HIS A 45 7.89 -1.68 -1.96
CA HIS A 45 7.81 -2.99 -1.29
C HIS A 45 7.89 -2.96 0.24
N GLN A 46 7.62 -1.80 0.84
CA GLN A 46 7.50 -1.66 2.27
C GLN A 46 6.16 -2.25 2.71
N ARG A 47 6.17 -3.12 3.73
CA ARG A 47 4.95 -3.60 4.38
C ARG A 47 4.30 -2.44 5.12
N VAL A 48 3.01 -2.25 4.83
CA VAL A 48 2.19 -1.18 5.42
C VAL A 48 0.94 -1.72 6.12
N GLY A 49 0.72 -3.03 6.03
CA GLY A 49 -0.41 -3.70 6.61
C GLY A 49 -0.58 -5.10 6.06
N GLU A 50 -1.82 -5.57 6.06
CA GLU A 50 -2.21 -6.91 5.67
C GLU A 50 -3.57 -6.94 4.98
N ILE A 51 -3.73 -7.93 4.11
CA ILE A 51 -4.99 -8.31 3.47
C ILE A 51 -5.47 -9.55 4.20
N GLU A 52 -6.58 -9.44 4.90
CA GLU A 52 -7.21 -10.54 5.61
C GLU A 52 -8.45 -11.01 4.84
N LEU A 53 -8.54 -12.31 4.60
CA LEU A 53 -9.68 -12.92 3.94
C LEU A 53 -10.50 -13.68 4.97
N TYR A 54 -11.78 -13.33 5.08
CA TYR A 54 -12.73 -13.95 6.00
C TYR A 54 -13.77 -14.74 5.24
N ASP A 55 -14.04 -15.95 5.67
CA ASP A 55 -15.30 -16.64 5.37
C ASP A 55 -16.25 -16.41 6.55
N ARG A 56 -17.30 -15.62 6.32
CA ARG A 56 -18.22 -15.14 7.37
C ARG A 56 -17.44 -14.39 8.46
N ASP A 57 -17.05 -15.08 9.53
CA ASP A 57 -16.33 -14.54 10.69
C ASP A 57 -14.99 -15.27 10.94
N LYS A 58 -14.63 -16.24 10.10
CA LYS A 58 -13.40 -17.02 10.21
C LYS A 58 -12.33 -16.46 9.27
N LEU A 59 -11.17 -16.12 9.81
CA LEU A 59 -9.99 -15.80 9.01
C LEU A 59 -9.50 -17.06 8.30
N ILE A 60 -9.46 -17.02 6.96
CA ILE A 60 -9.06 -18.16 6.10
C ILE A 60 -7.73 -17.92 5.38
N ALA A 61 -7.33 -16.67 5.17
CA ALA A 61 -6.04 -16.33 4.58
C ALA A 61 -5.60 -14.92 5.00
N GLN A 62 -4.29 -14.70 5.00
CA GLN A 62 -3.67 -13.42 5.32
C GLN A 62 -2.45 -13.21 4.44
N TRP A 63 -2.34 -12.03 3.82
CA TRP A 63 -1.21 -11.66 2.97
C TRP A 63 -0.64 -10.31 3.36
N PRO A 64 0.69 -10.11 3.22
CA PRO A 64 1.29 -8.81 3.50
C PRO A 64 0.87 -7.79 2.44
N LEU A 65 0.32 -6.66 2.89
CA LEU A 65 0.05 -5.50 2.06
C LEU A 65 1.31 -4.65 2.01
N VAL A 66 1.85 -4.49 0.81
CA VAL A 66 3.06 -3.72 0.54
C VAL A 66 2.79 -2.56 -0.40
N THR A 67 3.69 -1.59 -0.39
CA THR A 67 3.70 -0.51 -1.37
C THR A 67 4.23 -1.01 -2.72
N LEU A 68 3.56 -0.64 -3.80
CA LEU A 68 4.01 -1.00 -5.15
C LEU A 68 4.98 0.03 -5.73
N GLU A 69 4.88 1.28 -5.28
CA GLU A 69 5.70 2.40 -5.72
C GLU A 69 6.43 3.05 -4.53
N SER A 70 7.58 3.65 -4.80
CA SER A 70 8.29 4.49 -3.82
C SER A 70 7.78 5.91 -3.91
N VAL A 71 7.31 6.49 -2.80
CA VAL A 71 6.92 7.90 -2.72
C VAL A 71 7.92 8.65 -1.85
N GLY A 72 8.73 9.48 -2.49
CA GLY A 72 9.64 10.40 -1.81
C GLY A 72 8.89 11.56 -1.17
N LYS A 73 9.41 12.14 -0.08
CA LYS A 73 8.88 13.39 0.48
C LYS A 73 8.89 14.47 -0.60
N GLY A 74 7.74 15.06 -0.91
CA GLY A 74 7.56 16.19 -1.83
C GLY A 74 8.40 17.45 -1.54
N GLY A 75 9.27 17.44 -0.51
CA GLY A 75 10.15 18.54 -0.14
C GLY A 75 11.65 18.35 -0.41
N MET A 76 12.14 17.13 -0.69
CA MET A 76 13.59 16.90 -0.92
C MET A 76 14.06 17.41 -2.30
N PHE A 77 13.17 17.48 -3.31
CA PHE A 77 13.48 18.12 -4.60
C PHE A 77 13.14 19.62 -4.62
N SER A 78 12.15 20.07 -3.85
CA SER A 78 11.70 21.47 -3.85
C SER A 78 12.75 22.41 -3.23
N ARG A 79 13.48 21.96 -2.19
CA ARG A 79 14.55 22.77 -1.58
C ARG A 79 15.83 22.84 -2.42
N LEU A 80 16.13 21.80 -3.19
CA LEU A 80 17.31 21.80 -4.06
C LEU A 80 17.10 22.72 -5.27
N SER A 81 15.89 22.79 -5.83
CA SER A 81 15.59 23.74 -6.91
C SER A 81 15.58 25.21 -6.46
N ASP A 82 15.20 25.48 -5.21
CA ASP A 82 15.14 26.85 -4.67
C ASP A 82 16.55 27.47 -4.51
N TYR A 83 17.56 26.63 -4.25
CA TYR A 83 18.96 27.07 -4.17
C TYR A 83 19.55 27.46 -5.55
N PHE A 84 19.05 26.86 -6.64
CA PHE A 84 19.50 27.20 -8.01
C PHE A 84 18.71 28.36 -8.63
N GLN A 85 17.50 28.64 -8.16
CA GLN A 85 16.69 29.78 -8.62
C GLN A 85 17.11 31.12 -7.96
N HIS A 86 17.81 31.10 -6.83
CA HIS A 86 18.22 32.33 -6.11
C HIS A 86 19.61 32.88 -6.49
N LYS A 87 20.22 32.41 -7.59
CA LYS A 87 21.40 33.02 -8.20
C LYS A 87 21.31 33.07 -9.72
N ALA A 88 20.46 33.96 -10.21
CA ALA A 88 20.60 34.64 -11.50
C ALA A 88 20.02 36.05 -11.36
#